data_AF-A0A950JK35-F1
#
_entry.id   AF-A0A950JK35-F1
#
_cell.length_a   1.000
_cell.length_b   1.000
_cell.length_c   1.000
_cell.angle_alpha   90.00
_cell.angle_beta   90.00
_cell.angle_gamma   90.00
#
_symmetry.space_group_name_H-M   'P 1'
#
loop_
_entity.id
_entity.type
_entity.pdbx_description
1 polymer ?
#
loop_
_entity_poly.entity_id
_entity_poly.type
_entity_poly.pdbx_seq_one_letter_code
_entity_poly.pdbx_strand_id
1 'polypeptide(L)'
;MPRTDAEAGFTLIEVVCVLAIVGLLAALVLPAIPRATSQERLAGYAVEVAALLKGDRNAAVRSHAQVATSLDAERRIVVSGATASMVEIPADVTFEALL
;
A
#
# COMPACT_ATOMS: atom_id res chain seq x y z
N MET A 1 -18.67 -35.21 46.51
CA MET A 1 -19.64 -34.54 45.62
C MET A 1 -19.04 -34.51 44.21
N PRO A 2 -19.42 -35.39 43.27
CA PRO A 2 -18.87 -35.35 41.92
C PRO A 2 -19.89 -34.73 40.96
N ARG A 3 -19.69 -33.45 40.60
CA ARG A 3 -20.36 -32.78 39.48
C ARG A 3 -19.44 -31.70 38.94
N THR A 4 -18.48 -32.06 38.09
CA THR A 4 -17.63 -31.09 37.36
C THR A 4 -17.36 -31.49 35.90
N ASP A 5 -17.60 -32.74 35.52
CA ASP A 5 -17.22 -33.22 34.18
C ASP A 5 -18.18 -32.74 33.07
N ALA A 6 -19.47 -32.61 33.37
CA ALA A 6 -20.47 -32.14 32.40
C ALA A 6 -20.33 -30.63 32.09
N GLU A 7 -19.99 -29.81 33.09
CA GLU A 7 -19.75 -28.37 32.93
C GLU A 7 -18.43 -28.09 32.20
N ALA A 8 -17.39 -28.91 32.45
CA ALA A 8 -16.14 -28.84 31.71
C ALA A 8 -16.31 -29.22 30.23
N GLY A 9 -17.14 -30.23 29.93
CA GLY A 9 -17.48 -30.59 28.54
C GLY A 9 -18.25 -29.51 27.79
N PHE A 10 -19.17 -28.82 28.46
CA PHE A 10 -19.96 -27.72 27.89
C PHE A 10 -19.09 -26.50 27.54
N THR A 11 -18.19 -26.12 28.43
CA THR A 11 -17.27 -24.98 28.20
C THR A 11 -16.23 -25.30 27.12
N LEU A 12 -15.73 -26.54 27.05
CA LEU A 12 -14.78 -26.95 26.01
C LEU A 12 -15.42 -26.94 24.62
N ILE A 13 -16.64 -27.50 24.46
CA ILE A 13 -17.33 -27.48 23.16
C ILE A 13 -17.74 -26.07 22.74
N GLU A 14 -18.11 -25.21 23.70
CA GLU A 14 -18.44 -23.82 23.45
C GLU A 14 -17.23 -23.04 22.90
N VAL A 15 -16.07 -23.16 23.55
CA VAL A 15 -14.84 -22.52 23.09
C VAL A 15 -14.41 -23.06 21.72
N VAL A 16 -14.50 -24.38 21.50
CA VAL A 16 -14.20 -24.98 20.19
C VAL A 16 -15.15 -24.48 19.10
N CYS A 17 -16.44 -24.33 19.40
CA CYS A 17 -17.43 -23.79 18.47
C CYS A 17 -17.11 -22.33 18.10
N VAL A 18 -16.79 -21.50 19.09
CA VAL A 18 -16.38 -20.11 18.87
C VAL A 18 -15.13 -20.05 17.99
N LEU A 19 -14.10 -20.86 18.30
CA LEU A 19 -12.87 -20.91 17.50
C LEU A 19 -13.13 -21.41 16.07
N ALA A 20 -14.04 -22.38 15.89
CA ALA A 20 -14.43 -22.85 14.56
C ALA A 20 -15.11 -21.76 13.73
N ILE A 21 -16.01 -20.98 14.34
CA ILE A 21 -16.68 -19.85 13.68
C ILE A 21 -15.66 -18.77 13.34
N VAL A 22 -14.78 -18.40 14.28
CA VAL A 22 -13.73 -17.40 14.03
C VAL A 22 -12.78 -17.85 12.92
N GLY A 23 -12.38 -19.12 12.91
CA GLY A 23 -11.54 -19.71 11.86
C GLY A 23 -12.22 -19.67 10.50
N LEU A 24 -13.51 -20.01 10.43
CA LEU A 24 -14.30 -19.94 9.21
C LEU A 24 -14.40 -18.50 8.68
N LEU A 25 -14.70 -17.53 9.57
CA LEU A 25 -14.76 -16.12 9.20
C LEU A 25 -13.39 -15.61 8.73
N ALA A 26 -12.31 -15.96 9.41
CA ALA A 26 -10.96 -15.58 9.00
C ALA A 26 -10.62 -16.13 7.61
N ALA A 27 -10.98 -17.38 7.31
CA ALA A 27 -10.75 -18.00 6.01
C ALA A 27 -11.50 -17.30 4.85
N LEU A 28 -12.65 -16.68 5.13
CA LEU A 28 -13.42 -15.91 4.14
C LEU A 28 -12.96 -14.46 4.01
N VAL A 29 -12.64 -13.81 5.14
CA VAL A 29 -12.31 -12.37 5.17
C VAL A 29 -10.86 -12.11 4.73
N LEU A 30 -9.89 -12.91 5.16
CA LEU A 30 -8.47 -12.73 4.82
C LEU A 30 -8.17 -12.65 3.30
N PRO A 31 -8.73 -13.52 2.44
CA PRO A 31 -8.48 -13.43 1.00
C PRO A 31 -9.17 -12.23 0.33
N ALA A 32 -10.21 -11.65 0.94
CA ALA A 32 -10.94 -10.52 0.39
C ALA A 32 -10.22 -9.17 0.60
N ILE A 33 -9.15 -9.14 1.41
CA ILE A 33 -8.34 -7.94 1.62
C ILE A 33 -7.53 -7.67 0.33
N PRO A 34 -7.77 -6.55 -0.38
CA PRO A 34 -7.03 -6.22 -1.58
C PRO A 34 -5.55 -6.05 -1.23
N ARG A 35 -4.69 -6.83 -1.88
CA ARG A 35 -3.23 -6.76 -1.71
C ARG A 35 -2.55 -5.83 -2.72
N ALA A 36 -3.31 -5.34 -3.69
CA ALA A 36 -2.83 -4.51 -4.78
C ALA A 36 -3.30 -3.05 -4.60
N THR A 37 -2.51 -2.15 -5.17
CA THR A 37 -2.76 -0.74 -5.33
C THR A 37 -4.05 -0.56 -6.11
N SER A 38 -5.02 0.12 -5.49
CA SER A 38 -6.28 0.43 -6.16
C SER A 38 -6.04 1.36 -7.35
N GLN A 39 -6.93 1.31 -8.34
CA GLN A 39 -6.89 2.20 -9.50
C GLN A 39 -6.88 3.69 -9.08
N GLU A 40 -7.61 4.03 -8.01
CA GLU A 40 -7.64 5.38 -7.44
C GLU A 40 -6.28 5.80 -6.89
N ARG A 41 -5.59 4.90 -6.18
CA ARG A 41 -4.22 5.16 -5.69
C ARG A 41 -3.24 5.31 -6.84
N LEU A 42 -3.35 4.47 -7.87
CA LEU A 42 -2.51 4.56 -9.06
C LEU A 42 -2.67 5.93 -9.77
N ALA A 43 -3.92 6.39 -9.93
CA ALA A 43 -4.19 7.72 -10.46
C ALA A 43 -3.61 8.83 -9.56
N GLY A 44 -3.69 8.66 -8.24
CA GLY A 44 -3.05 9.53 -7.25
C GLY A 44 -1.54 9.67 -7.47
N TYR A 45 -0.83 8.56 -7.62
CA TYR A 45 0.62 8.56 -7.90
C TYR A 45 0.94 9.27 -9.22
N ALA A 46 0.14 9.06 -10.28
CA ALA A 46 0.35 9.76 -11.55
C ALA A 46 0.18 11.29 -11.42
N VAL A 47 -0.82 11.73 -10.66
CA VAL A 47 -1.04 13.16 -10.36
C VAL A 47 0.10 13.73 -9.52
N GLU A 48 0.59 12.98 -8.54
CA GLU A 48 1.70 13.39 -7.68
C GLU A 48 3.00 13.57 -8.47
N VAL A 49 3.34 12.60 -9.33
CA VAL A 49 4.49 12.69 -10.25
C VAL A 49 4.32 13.88 -11.21
N ALA A 50 3.12 14.08 -11.77
CA ALA A 50 2.85 15.21 -12.65
C ALA A 50 3.01 16.56 -11.94
N ALA A 51 2.59 16.65 -10.68
CA ALA A 51 2.76 17.85 -9.85
C ALA A 51 4.24 18.12 -9.57
N LEU A 52 5.02 17.09 -9.25
CA LEU A 52 6.47 17.18 -9.05
C LEU A 52 7.16 17.69 -10.32
N LEU A 53 6.90 17.07 -11.48
CA LEU A 53 7.45 17.49 -12.78
C LEU A 53 7.08 18.93 -13.14
N LYS A 54 5.82 19.32 -12.87
CA LYS A 54 5.37 20.70 -13.07
C LYS A 54 6.09 21.68 -12.14
N GLY A 55 6.37 21.27 -10.91
CA GLY A 55 7.16 22.03 -9.94
C GLY A 55 8.59 22.28 -10.43
N ASP A 56 9.28 21.22 -10.87
CA ASP A 56 10.64 21.29 -11.42
C ASP A 56 10.70 22.17 -12.68
N ARG A 57 9.74 22.00 -13.59
CA ARG A 57 9.63 22.86 -14.78
C ARG A 57 9.47 24.33 -14.40
N ASN A 58 8.58 24.63 -13.45
CA ASN A 58 8.37 26.00 -13.01
C ASN A 58 9.64 26.57 -12.34
N ALA A 59 10.39 25.75 -11.61
CA ALA A 59 11.66 26.16 -11.03
C ALA A 59 12.70 26.48 -12.12
N ALA A 60 12.86 25.61 -13.12
CA ALA A 60 13.77 25.83 -14.25
C ALA A 60 13.47 27.12 -15.02
N VAL A 61 12.18 27.40 -15.27
CA VAL A 61 11.74 28.63 -15.95
C VAL A 61 12.06 29.87 -15.10
N ARG A 62 11.80 29.83 -13.79
CA ARG A 62 12.08 30.97 -12.89
C ARG A 62 13.56 31.23 -12.70
N SER A 63 14.38 30.18 -12.63
CA SER A 63 15.82 30.29 -12.36
C SER A 63 16.65 30.51 -13.64
N HIS A 64 16.06 30.37 -14.83
CA HIS A 64 16.79 30.30 -16.10
C HIS A 64 17.93 29.27 -16.08
N ALA A 65 17.77 28.20 -15.31
CA ALA A 65 18.75 27.14 -15.16
C ALA A 65 18.09 25.77 -15.35
N GLN A 66 18.88 24.80 -15.79
CA GLN A 66 18.42 23.43 -15.94
C GLN A 66 18.07 22.82 -14.58
N VAL A 67 16.91 22.19 -14.49
CA VAL A 67 16.51 21.34 -13.36
C VAL A 67 16.28 19.94 -13.93
N ALA A 68 16.97 18.94 -13.38
CA ALA A 68 16.83 17.55 -13.80
C ALA A 68 16.09 16.75 -12.74
N THR A 69 14.91 16.22 -13.10
CA THR A 69 14.20 15.24 -12.28
C THR A 69 14.86 13.88 -12.45
N SER A 70 15.16 13.20 -11.34
CA SER A 70 15.71 11.84 -11.36
C SER A 70 14.59 10.82 -11.32
N LEU A 71 14.56 9.89 -12.27
CA LEU A 71 13.67 8.73 -12.26
C LEU A 71 14.53 7.48 -12.09
N ASP A 72 14.35 6.80 -10.97
CA ASP A 72 15.04 5.55 -10.67
C ASP A 72 14.01 4.42 -10.69
N ALA A 73 14.00 3.67 -11.80
CA ALA A 73 13.05 2.57 -11.98
C ALA A 73 13.38 1.36 -11.11
N GLU A 74 14.66 1.13 -10.78
CA GLU A 74 15.09 0.04 -9.91
C GLU A 74 14.66 0.29 -8.47
N ARG A 75 14.88 1.52 -7.98
CA ARG A 75 14.49 1.95 -6.64
C ARG A 75 13.04 2.42 -6.57
N ARG A 76 12.34 2.53 -7.71
CA ARG A 76 10.94 2.95 -7.84
C ARG A 76 10.67 4.33 -7.23
N ILE A 77 11.58 5.27 -7.46
CA ILE A 77 11.48 6.62 -6.93
C ILE A 77 11.59 7.67 -8.02
N VAL A 78 10.83 8.75 -7.87
CA VAL A 78 10.95 9.99 -8.65
C VAL A 78 11.39 11.09 -7.69
N VAL A 79 12.53 11.70 -7.95
CA VAL A 79 13.12 12.73 -7.08
C VAL A 79 13.18 14.05 -7.84
N SER A 80 12.64 15.10 -7.22
CA SER A 80 12.70 16.48 -7.73
C SER A 80 14.12 16.99 -7.81
N GLY A 81 14.46 17.65 -8.91
CA GLY A 81 15.73 18.36 -9.05
C GLY A 81 15.74 19.74 -8.42
N ALA A 82 14.55 20.31 -8.12
CA ALA A 82 14.41 21.65 -7.56
C ALA A 82 14.11 21.69 -6.06
N THR A 83 13.61 20.59 -5.49
CA THR A 83 13.14 20.50 -4.11
C THR A 83 13.50 19.15 -3.49
N ALA A 84 13.26 18.99 -2.19
CA ALA A 84 13.37 17.69 -1.52
C ALA A 84 12.14 16.77 -1.74
N SER A 85 11.26 17.10 -2.70
CA SER A 85 10.07 16.29 -3.00
C SER A 85 10.45 14.99 -3.70
N MET A 86 9.86 13.89 -3.24
CA MET A 86 10.09 12.55 -3.76
C MET A 86 8.79 11.77 -3.76
N VAL A 87 8.55 11.01 -4.81
CA VAL A 87 7.43 10.07 -4.94
C VAL A 87 7.97 8.66 -5.03
N GLU A 88 7.50 7.76 -4.16
CA GLU A 88 7.83 6.33 -4.18
C GLU A 88 6.66 5.55 -4.80
N ILE A 89 6.97 4.72 -5.79
CA ILE A 89 5.99 3.92 -6.52
C ILE A 89 5.86 2.54 -5.86
N PRO A 90 4.63 2.07 -5.58
CA PRO A 90 4.41 0.77 -4.94
C PRO A 90 5.00 -0.41 -5.72
N ALA A 91 5.34 -1.48 -4.99
CA ALA A 91 6.03 -2.62 -5.56
C ALA A 91 5.21 -3.44 -6.56
N ASP A 92 3.89 -3.33 -6.46
CA ASP A 92 2.88 -3.98 -7.29
C ASP A 92 2.46 -3.14 -8.50
N VAL A 93 3.09 -1.97 -8.71
CA VAL A 93 2.89 -1.11 -9.88
C VAL A 93 4.11 -1.21 -10.80
N THR A 94 3.87 -1.46 -12.09
CA THR A 94 4.91 -1.40 -13.13
C THR A 94 5.32 0.05 -13.37
N PHE A 95 6.60 0.34 -13.19
CA PHE A 95 7.18 1.67 -13.39
C PHE A 95 8.31 1.59 -14.41
N GLU A 96 8.07 2.17 -15.59
CA GLU A 96 9.02 2.17 -16.70
C GLU A 96 9.23 3.61 -17.18
N ALA A 97 10.50 3.99 -17.36
CA ALA A 97 10.87 5.28 -17.94
C ALA A 97 11.29 5.05 -19.39
N LEU A 98 10.54 5.63 -20.33
CA LEU A 98 10.90 5.65 -21.75
C LEU A 98 11.84 6.84 -22.01
N LEU A 99 13.02 6.55 -22.56
CA LEU A 99 14.05 7.51 -22.97
C LEU A 99 14.00 7.75 -24.48
#